data_AF-A0A0L7QQ76-F1
#
_entry.id   AF-A0A0L7QQ76-F1
#
_cell.length_a   1.000
_cell.length_b   1.000
_cell.length_c   1.000
_cell.angle_alpha   90.00
_cell.angle_beta   90.00
_cell.angle_gamma   90.00
#
_symmetry.space_group_name_H-M   'P 1'
#
loop_
_entity.id
_entity.type
_entity.pdbx_description
1 polymer ?
#
loop_
_entity_poly.entity_id
_entity_poly.type
_entity_poly.pdbx_seq_one_letter_code
_entity_poly.pdbx_strand_id
1 'polypeptide(L)' 'FMLYDFRKENMTTNAAGNICAVYEEDVISLSTCRKWFKRFREENFYSNDKKRFGRPCQTGTDKIRNLAGREHSLSV' A
#
# COMPACT_ATOMS: atom_id res chain seq x y z
N PHE A 1 -6.57 16.34 3.93
CA PHE A 1 -6.02 16.74 5.24
C PHE A 1 -4.53 16.49 5.35
N MET A 2 -4.00 15.25 5.26
CA MET A 2 -2.56 15.00 5.42
C MET A 2 -1.60 15.87 4.57
N LEU A 3 -1.81 15.92 3.24
CA LEU A 3 -0.97 16.73 2.34
C LEU A 3 -1.17 18.24 2.59
N TYR A 4 -2.37 18.63 3.01
CA TYR A 4 -2.68 20.02 3.34
C TYR A 4 -1.92 20.47 4.59
N ASP A 5 -1.96 19.67 5.67
CA ASP A 5 -1.19 19.93 6.88
C ASP A 5 0.32 19.93 6.63
N PHE A 6 0.81 19.02 5.79
CA PHE A 6 2.22 19.01 5.37
C PHE A 6 2.63 20.31 4.68
N ARG A 7 1.81 20.80 3.74
CA ARG A 7 2.07 22.07 3.02
C ARG A 7 1.95 23.30 3.90
N LYS A 8 1.22 23.22 5.00
CA LYS A 8 1.16 24.24 6.05
C LYS A 8 2.34 24.19 7.03
N GLU A 9 3.30 23.29 6.80
CA GLU A 9 4.45 23.07 7.68
C GLU A 9 4.06 22.67 9.12
N ASN A 10 2.87 22.07 9.28
CA ASN A 10 2.42 21.58 10.57
C ASN A 10 3.27 20.38 11.01
N MET A 11 3.50 20.25 12.32
CA MET A 11 4.14 19.06 12.87
C MET A 11 3.26 17.81 12.69
N THR A 12 3.89 16.64 12.54
CA THR A 12 3.16 15.36 12.39
C THR A 12 2.18 15.05 13.53
N THR A 13 2.45 15.52 14.75
CA THR A 13 1.55 15.39 15.91
C THR A 13 0.28 16.21 15.72
N ASN A 14 0.42 17.44 15.26
CA ASN A 14 -0.70 18.35 15.01
C ASN A 14 -1.52 17.86 13.83
N ALA A 15 -0.87 17.39 12.76
CA ALA A 15 -1.55 16.82 11.60
C ALA A 15 -2.38 15.58 11.97
N ALA A 16 -1.83 14.66 12.77
CA ALA A 16 -2.58 13.50 13.26
C ALA A 16 -3.77 13.92 14.12
N GLY A 17 -3.58 14.86 15.05
CA GLY A 17 -4.66 15.39 15.89
C GLY A 17 -5.76 16.09 15.09
N ASN A 18 -5.39 16.94 14.12
CA ASN A 18 -6.33 17.62 13.23
C ASN A 18 -7.16 16.63 12.41
N ILE A 19 -6.54 15.55 11.91
CA ILE A 19 -7.24 14.51 11.17
C ILE A 19 -8.22 13.77 12.08
N CYS A 20 -7.79 13.34 13.26
CA CYS A 20 -8.67 12.64 14.19
C CYS A 20 -9.81 13.53 14.69
N ALA A 21 -9.58 14.83 14.88
CA ALA A 21 -10.62 15.77 15.29
C ALA A 21 -11.72 15.97 14.24
N VAL A 22 -11.41 15.81 12.94
CA VAL A 22 -12.37 15.98 11.85
C VAL A 22 -13.12 14.69 11.52
N TYR A 23 -12.43 13.56 11.53
CA TYR A 23 -12.98 12.31 11.01
C TYR A 23 -13.49 11.36 12.08
N GLU A 24 -12.75 11.18 13.17
CA GLU A 24 -13.05 10.31 14.33
C GLU A 24 -11.74 10.08 15.11
N GLU A 25 -11.87 9.69 16.39
CA GLU A 25 -10.71 9.30 17.20
C GLU A 25 -10.00 8.08 16.58
N ASP A 26 -8.67 8.04 16.69
CA ASP A 26 -7.81 6.95 16.21
C ASP A 26 -7.91 6.59 14.70
N VAL A 27 -8.51 7.45 13.86
CA VAL A 27 -8.52 7.30 12.40
C VAL A 27 -7.10 7.12 11.84
N ILE A 28 -6.12 7.79 12.44
CA ILE A 28 -4.73 7.62 12.06
C ILE A 28 -3.77 7.68 13.24
N SER A 29 -2.87 6.69 13.30
CA SER A 29 -1.74 6.73 14.23
C SER A 29 -0.68 7.75 13.83
N LEU A 30 0.04 8.28 14.82
CA LEU A 30 1.21 9.15 14.60
C LEU A 30 2.28 8.48 13.71
N SER A 31 2.45 7.16 13.83
CA SER A 31 3.37 6.37 12.99
C SER A 31 3.00 6.47 11.51
N THR A 32 1.72 6.30 11.18
CA THR A 32 1.22 6.42 9.81
C THR A 32 1.39 7.86 9.30
N CYS A 33 1.08 8.87 10.12
CA CYS A 33 1.29 10.28 9.75
C CYS A 33 2.76 10.57 9.42
N ARG A 34 3.71 10.07 10.23
CA ARG A 34 5.16 10.21 9.99
C ARG A 34 5.60 9.56 8.67
N LYS A 35 5.07 8.37 8.35
CA LYS A 35 5.35 7.69 7.07
C LYS A 35 4.89 8.53 5.88
N TRP A 36 3.70 9.14 5.95
CA TRP A 36 3.20 10.04 4.91
C TRP A 36 4.08 11.28 4.75
N PHE A 37 4.44 11.94 5.84
CA PHE A 37 5.34 13.10 5.80
C PHE A 37 6.70 12.78 5.20
N LYS A 38 7.25 11.58 5.48
CA LYS A 38 8.46 11.12 4.81
C LYS A 38 8.27 11.01 3.30
N ARG A 39 7.17 10.39 2.84
CA ARG A 39 6.86 10.29 1.40
C ARG A 39 6.71 11.65 0.73
N PHE A 40 6.07 12.61 1.40
CA PHE A 40 5.90 13.97 0.86
C PHE A 40 7.20 14.75 0.76
N ARG A 41 8.16 14.55 1.67
CA ARG A 41 9.52 15.09 1.56
C ARG A 41 10.31 14.50 0.39
N GLU A 42 9.94 13.31 -0.08
CA GLU A 42 10.48 12.67 -1.28
C GLU A 42 9.68 13.07 -2.54
N GLU A 43 8.89 14.14 -2.47
CA GLU A 43 8.01 14.65 -3.55
C GLU A 43 6.99 13.60 -4.07
N ASN A 44 6.73 12.55 -3.29
CA ASN A 44 5.77 11.52 -3.63
C ASN A 44 4.40 11.84 -3.00
N PHE A 45 3.58 12.55 -3.77
CA PHE A 45 2.24 12.99 -3.34
C PHE A 45 1.11 12.03 -3.73
N TYR A 46 1.43 10.89 -4.33
CA TYR A 46 0.42 9.91 -4.74
C TYR A 46 -0.18 9.20 -3.53
N SER A 47 -1.51 9.21 -3.43
CA SER A 47 -2.25 8.51 -2.37
C SER A 47 -2.26 6.99 -2.55
N ASN A 48 -1.97 6.51 -3.76
CA ASN A 48 -2.04 5.08 -4.06
C ASN A 48 -0.94 4.30 -3.33
N ASP A 49 -1.33 3.10 -2.90
CA ASP A 49 -0.40 2.11 -2.43
C ASP A 49 0.52 1.66 -3.57
N LYS A 50 1.79 1.43 -3.23
CA LYS A 50 2.70 0.74 -4.15
C LYS A 50 2.15 -0.66 -4.43
N LYS A 51 2.45 -1.19 -5.62
CA LYS A 51 2.11 -2.57 -5.98
C LYS A 51 2.55 -3.49 -4.85
N ARG A 52 1.58 -4.17 -4.23
CA ARG A 52 1.85 -5.17 -3.21
C ARG A 52 2.30 -6.43 -3.93
N PHE A 53 3.55 -6.81 -3.74
CA PHE A 53 3.98 -8.14 -4.15
C PHE A 53 3.33 -9.13 -3.17
N GLY A 54 2.39 -9.91 -3.69
CA GLY A 54 1.80 -11.01 -2.92
C GLY A 54 2.83 -12.11 -2.65
N ARG A 55 2.36 -13.22 -2.08
CA ARG A 55 3.21 -14.41 -1.91
C ARG A 55 3.81 -14.81 -3.26
N PRO A 56 5.13 -14.99 -3.36
CA PRO A 56 5.73 -15.57 -4.57
C PRO A 56 5.12 -16.95 -4.81
N CYS A 57 4.40 -17.12 -5.91
CA CYS A 57 3.92 -18.43 -6.32
C CYS A 57 5.13 -19.18 -6.88
N GLN A 58 5.65 -20.16 -6.14
CA GLN A 58 6.83 -20.95 -6.54
C GLN A 58 6.55 -21.90 -7.71
N THR A 59 5.29 -22.08 -8.09
CA THR A 59 4.92 -22.88 -9.26
C THR A 59 4.81 -21.98 -10.46
N GLY A 60 5.83 -22.03 -11.33
CA GLY A 60 5.76 -21.39 -12.63
C GLY A 60 4.51 -21.90 -13.39
N THR A 61 3.79 -20.96 -14.01
CA THR A 61 2.58 -21.25 -14.80
C THR A 61 2.87 -22.21 -15.96
N ASP A 62 4.12 -22.26 -16.41
CA ASP A 62 4.68 -23.23 -17.35
C ASP A 62 4.60 -24.68 -16.84
N LYS A 63 4.91 -24.91 -15.57
CA LYS A 63 4.80 -26.24 -14.94
C LYS A 63 3.34 -26.68 -14.82
N ILE A 64 2.44 -25.75 -14.48
CA ILE A 64 0.99 -26.02 -14.41
C ILE A 64 0.44 -26.34 -15.80
N ARG A 65 0.82 -25.56 -16.82
CA ARG A 65 0.39 -25.79 -18.21
C ARG A 65 0.91 -27.11 -18.78
N ASN A 66 2.13 -27.50 -18.44
CA ASN A 66 2.72 -28.78 -18.86
C ASN A 66 2.09 -30.00 -18.16
N LEU A 67 1.61 -29.86 -16.94
CA LEU A 67 0.85 -30.92 -16.25
C LEU A 67 -0.55 -31.07 -16.85
N ALA A 68 -1.25 -29.97 -17.09
CA ALA A 68 -2.59 -29.99 -17.70
C ALA A 68 -2.60 -30.54 -19.14
N GLY A 69 -1.53 -30.31 -19.92
CA GLY A 69 -1.40 -30.85 -21.27
C GLY A 69 -1.01 -32.33 -21.34
N ARG A 70 -0.55 -32.95 -20.24
CA ARG A 70 -0.16 -34.36 -20.21
C ARG A 70 -1.34 -35.32 -20.02
N GLU A 71 -2.43 -34.88 -19.39
CA GLU A 71 -3.64 -35.68 -19.18
C GLU A 71 -4.46 -35.87 -20.47
N HIS A 72 -4.40 -34.91 -21.40
CA HIS A 72 -5.18 -34.97 -22.64
C HIS A 72 -4.58 -35.91 -23.72
N SER A 73 -3.36 -36.41 -23.51
CA SER A 73 -2.63 -37.27 -24.46
C SER A 73 -2.63 -38.75 -24.08
N LEU A 74 -3.29 -39.15 -22.98
CA LEU A 74 -3.32 -40.55 -22.50
C LEU A 74 -4.70 -41.23 -22.57
N SER A 75 -5.76 -40.54 -22.98
CA SER A 75 -7.00 -41.21 -23.41
C SER A 75 -6.89 -41.56 -24.89
N VAL A 76 -6.35 -42.76 -25.13
CA VAL A 76 -6.49 -43.58 -26.35
C VAL A 76 -7.96 -43.76 -26.71
#